data_AF-A0AAV9Q896-F1
#
_entry.id   AF-A0AAV9Q896-F1
#
_cell.length_a   1.000
_cell.length_b   1.000
_cell.length_c   1.000
_cell.angle_alpha   90.00
_cell.angle_beta   90.00
_cell.angle_gamma   90.00
#
_symmetry.space_group_name_H-M   'P 1'
#
loop_
_entity.id
_entity.type
_entity.pdbx_description
1 polymer ?
#
loop_
_entity_poly.entity_id
_entity_poly.type
_entity_poly.pdbx_seq_one_letter_code
_entity_poly.pdbx_strand_id
1 'polypeptide(L)'
;MSSDALNKPESEIELLRTEYLEAVAENRAAHQRYEQALAARGDQQPQHTKAEARAEGVDATTLLERHIELLRLQKQNASLVVLRDELDRLKLKREATKLDFLPTTAVEDFDARFEAGQDVRVLEESITRRVKALELEVVRAHHEAGKERAKLEKVKMQTQTRISNASPNRQLHAILATRQELTTWLEESLEKCQDQEEQRESEQVEECGRNVITEAMIEGQYQRYLDARERLVAAVTESKAPLPEKPTPELRSSEERQTEQKTRTTRHHGSREAKATLLNTIEKIVLPKLQNQSVSQAHLVFADEQLQNELGRTINMLDRLGDESQLLQAFPILARSGRFGHAASTSGKQIDAQEPQNKDEISRRMAAWLFAAEAADVAVSGAMERQLGQGRDATDSLSRSLAELKFLKETHRDDNFVL
;
A
#
# COMPACT_ATOMS: atom_id res chain seq x y z
N MET A 1 70.92 -19.74 -21.00
CA MET A 1 70.11 -18.82 -21.82
C MET A 1 68.66 -19.22 -21.62
N SER A 2 67.83 -18.33 -21.08
CA SER A 2 66.41 -18.18 -21.45
C SER A 2 65.80 -17.09 -20.58
N SER A 3 65.47 -16.00 -21.23
CA SER A 3 64.95 -14.75 -20.71
C SER A 3 63.45 -14.69 -21.01
N ASP A 4 62.62 -15.23 -20.11
CA ASP A 4 61.16 -15.34 -20.34
C ASP A 4 60.28 -14.81 -19.18
N ALA A 5 60.85 -14.12 -18.20
CA ALA A 5 60.08 -13.69 -17.02
C ALA A 5 59.83 -12.18 -16.91
N LEU A 6 60.13 -11.37 -17.94
CA LEU A 6 60.10 -9.90 -17.82
C LEU A 6 59.15 -9.14 -18.77
N ASN A 7 58.18 -9.81 -19.41
CA ASN A 7 57.21 -9.14 -20.31
C ASN A 7 55.72 -9.33 -19.94
N LYS A 8 55.41 -9.85 -18.75
CA LYS A 8 54.03 -10.26 -18.40
C LYS A 8 52.99 -9.14 -18.15
N PRO A 9 53.31 -7.91 -17.67
CA PRO A 9 52.28 -6.90 -17.44
C PRO A 9 51.88 -6.13 -18.70
N GLU A 10 52.74 -6.11 -19.74
CA GLU A 10 52.42 -5.45 -21.01
C GLU A 10 51.45 -6.31 -21.82
N SER A 11 51.58 -7.64 -21.78
CA SER A 11 50.70 -8.55 -22.51
C SER A 11 49.25 -8.53 -22.03
N GLU A 12 48.99 -8.33 -20.74
CA GLU A 12 47.61 -8.30 -20.21
C GLU A 12 46.89 -7.01 -20.60
N ILE A 13 47.59 -5.88 -20.60
CA ILE A 13 47.04 -4.58 -21.05
C ILE A 13 46.83 -4.60 -22.56
N GLU A 14 47.73 -5.23 -23.32
CA GLU A 14 47.57 -5.43 -24.75
C GLU A 14 46.38 -6.33 -25.07
N LEU A 15 46.16 -7.41 -24.31
CA LEU A 15 45.00 -8.28 -24.45
C LEU A 15 43.69 -7.54 -24.16
N LEU A 16 43.63 -6.78 -23.07
CA LEU A 16 42.45 -5.97 -22.73
C LEU A 16 42.16 -4.91 -23.79
N ARG A 17 43.21 -4.31 -24.35
CA ARG A 17 43.10 -3.33 -25.44
C ARG A 17 42.59 -3.99 -26.73
N THR A 18 43.03 -5.20 -27.03
CA THR A 18 42.50 -5.95 -28.18
C THR A 18 41.04 -6.33 -28.00
N GLU A 19 40.64 -6.77 -26.81
CA GLU A 19 39.26 -7.12 -26.48
C GLU A 19 38.34 -5.87 -26.54
N TYR A 20 38.83 -4.72 -26.07
CA TYR A 20 38.11 -3.46 -26.21
C TYR A 20 37.92 -3.03 -27.68
N LEU A 21 38.96 -3.17 -28.50
CA LEU A 21 38.88 -2.83 -29.93
C LEU A 21 37.94 -3.79 -30.68
N GLU A 22 37.93 -5.07 -30.31
CA GLU A 22 37.01 -6.07 -30.84
C GLU A 22 35.55 -5.74 -30.46
N ALA A 23 35.28 -5.44 -29.19
CA ALA A 23 33.96 -5.03 -28.72
C ALA A 23 33.45 -3.76 -29.43
N VAL A 24 34.33 -2.79 -29.69
CA VAL A 24 33.98 -1.58 -30.44
C VAL A 24 33.68 -1.89 -31.91
N ALA A 25 34.43 -2.80 -32.53
CA ALA A 25 34.20 -3.24 -33.91
C ALA A 25 32.86 -4.00 -34.04
N GLU A 26 32.56 -4.89 -33.10
CA GLU A 26 31.30 -5.62 -33.02
C GLU A 26 30.11 -4.68 -32.80
N ASN A 27 30.26 -3.70 -31.91
CA ASN A 27 29.24 -2.70 -31.65
C ASN A 27 28.95 -1.87 -32.92
N ARG A 28 30.00 -1.45 -33.64
CA ARG A 28 29.85 -0.74 -34.92
C ARG A 28 29.18 -1.61 -35.99
N ALA A 29 29.52 -2.89 -36.06
CA ALA A 29 28.88 -3.84 -36.97
C ALA A 29 27.41 -4.07 -36.61
N ALA A 30 27.07 -4.12 -35.32
CA ALA A 30 25.69 -4.22 -34.85
C ALA A 30 24.87 -2.98 -35.22
N HIS A 31 25.45 -1.78 -35.07
CA HIS A 31 24.82 -0.53 -35.53
C HIS A 31 24.59 -0.51 -37.03
N GLN A 32 25.57 -0.92 -37.84
CA GLN A 32 25.39 -1.01 -39.30
C GLN A 32 24.33 -2.03 -39.69
N ARG A 33 24.27 -3.20 -39.02
CA ARG A 33 23.22 -4.20 -39.25
C ARG A 33 21.84 -3.67 -38.86
N TYR A 34 21.75 -2.89 -37.78
CA TYR A 34 20.51 -2.24 -37.36
C TYR A 34 20.06 -1.18 -38.38
N GLU A 35 20.97 -0.33 -38.85
CA GLU A 35 20.68 0.66 -39.90
C GLU A 35 20.29 0.00 -41.23
N GLN A 36 20.97 -1.09 -41.61
CA GLN A 36 20.60 -1.89 -42.79
C GLN A 36 19.24 -2.58 -42.61
N ALA A 37 18.90 -3.05 -41.41
CA ALA A 37 17.59 -3.61 -41.12
C ALA A 37 16.49 -2.53 -41.16
N LEU A 38 16.78 -1.30 -40.71
CA LEU A 38 15.88 -0.17 -40.86
C LEU A 38 15.69 0.23 -42.32
N ALA A 39 16.77 0.28 -43.10
CA ALA A 39 16.72 0.59 -44.54
C ALA A 39 15.98 -0.49 -45.33
N ALA A 40 16.25 -1.78 -45.07
CA ALA A 40 15.56 -2.89 -45.70
C ALA A 40 14.06 -2.96 -45.33
N ARG A 41 13.68 -2.47 -44.14
CA ARG A 41 12.29 -2.36 -43.70
C ARG A 41 11.57 -1.15 -44.30
N GLY A 42 12.31 -0.13 -44.75
CA GLY A 42 11.78 0.99 -45.53
C GLY A 42 11.34 0.61 -46.94
N ASP A 43 11.97 -0.40 -47.56
CA ASP A 43 11.66 -0.85 -48.93
C ASP A 43 10.59 -1.96 -49.02
N GLN A 44 10.13 -2.51 -47.89
CA GLN A 44 9.13 -3.59 -47.84
C GLN A 44 7.81 -3.15 -47.19
N GLN A 45 7.36 -1.92 -47.45
CA GLN A 45 6.00 -1.54 -47.10
C GLN A 45 5.05 -1.99 -48.22
N PRO A 46 4.10 -2.91 -47.95
CA PRO A 46 3.14 -3.34 -48.96
C PRO A 46 2.30 -2.16 -49.41
N GLN A 47 2.22 -1.99 -50.73
CA GLN A 47 1.34 -1.03 -51.38
C GLN A 47 -0.10 -1.26 -50.93
N HIS A 48 -0.57 -0.47 -49.97
CA HIS A 48 -1.98 -0.24 -49.77
C HIS A 48 -2.30 1.21 -50.10
N THR A 49 -3.07 1.32 -51.19
CA THR A 49 -3.96 2.43 -51.57
C THR A 49 -3.33 3.81 -51.78
N LYS A 50 -3.11 4.06 -53.08
CA LYS A 50 -3.11 5.36 -53.74
C LYS A 50 -4.41 6.12 -53.40
N ALA A 51 -4.35 7.03 -52.44
CA ALA A 51 -5.22 8.19 -52.36
C ALA A 51 -4.52 9.28 -51.54
N GLU A 52 -4.48 10.47 -52.12
CA GLU A 52 -4.09 11.74 -51.49
C GLU A 52 -2.60 11.98 -51.27
N ALA A 53 -1.94 12.27 -52.39
CA ALA A 53 -0.92 13.31 -52.41
C ALA A 53 -1.56 14.66 -52.01
N ARG A 54 -1.48 14.99 -50.72
CA ARG A 54 -1.22 16.36 -50.29
C ARG A 54 0.01 16.34 -49.42
N ALA A 55 1.07 16.91 -49.96
CA ALA A 55 2.21 17.36 -49.18
C ALA A 55 1.71 18.45 -48.22
N GLU A 56 1.44 18.06 -46.98
CA GLU A 56 1.45 18.97 -45.85
C GLU A 56 2.59 18.50 -44.95
N GLY A 57 3.49 19.42 -44.62
CA GLY A 57 4.64 19.14 -43.78
C GLY A 57 4.16 18.44 -42.51
N VAL A 58 4.63 17.22 -42.29
CA VAL A 58 4.38 16.52 -41.03
C VAL A 58 5.18 17.28 -39.98
N ASP A 59 4.53 18.25 -39.35
CA ASP A 59 5.10 19.02 -38.26
C ASP A 59 5.59 18.03 -37.20
N ALA A 60 6.85 18.17 -36.79
CA ALA A 60 7.49 17.31 -35.80
C ALA A 60 6.70 17.21 -34.48
N THR A 61 5.82 18.18 -34.22
CA THR A 61 4.87 18.20 -33.10
C THR A 61 3.81 17.09 -33.22
N THR A 62 3.27 16.82 -34.41
CA THR A 62 2.27 15.76 -34.64
C THR A 62 2.86 14.35 -34.49
N LEU A 63 4.15 14.17 -34.83
CA LEU A 63 4.87 12.92 -34.59
C LEU A 63 5.17 12.71 -33.11
N LEU A 64 5.53 13.78 -32.40
CA LEU A 64 5.76 13.72 -30.95
C LEU A 64 4.47 13.41 -30.18
N GLU A 65 3.35 14.06 -30.55
CA GLU A 65 2.03 13.79 -29.98
C GLU A 65 1.61 12.34 -30.21
N ARG A 66 1.77 11.83 -31.44
CA ARG A 66 1.51 10.43 -31.77
C ARG A 66 2.41 9.46 -30.99
N HIS A 67 3.67 9.83 -30.74
CA HIS A 67 4.57 9.04 -29.92
C HIS A 67 4.16 9.02 -28.44
N ILE A 68 3.73 10.15 -27.89
CA ILE A 68 3.22 10.25 -26.51
C ILE A 68 1.94 9.41 -26.35
N GLU A 69 1.04 9.45 -27.33
CA GLU A 69 -0.17 8.61 -27.35
C GLU A 69 0.18 7.12 -27.40
N LEU A 70 1.16 6.74 -28.22
CA LEU A 70 1.65 5.36 -28.28
C LEU A 70 2.22 4.90 -26.94
N LEU A 71 3.03 5.74 -26.27
CA LEU A 71 3.56 5.44 -24.93
C LEU A 71 2.44 5.30 -23.89
N ARG A 72 1.41 6.14 -23.95
CA ARG A 72 0.23 6.02 -23.07
C ARG A 72 -0.51 4.70 -23.31
N LEU A 73 -0.71 4.33 -24.57
CA LEU A 73 -1.36 3.06 -24.93
C LEU A 73 -0.52 1.85 -24.51
N GLN A 74 0.81 1.91 -24.63
CA GLN A 74 1.71 0.85 -24.14
C GLN A 74 1.63 0.71 -22.62
N LYS A 75 1.60 1.82 -21.88
CA LYS A 75 1.45 1.80 -20.41
C LYS A 75 0.09 1.21 -20.01
N GLN A 76 -0.98 1.58 -20.70
CA GLN A 76 -2.31 0.99 -20.47
C GLN A 76 -2.32 -0.51 -20.77
N ASN A 77 -1.72 -0.93 -21.89
CA ASN A 77 -1.63 -2.35 -22.24
C ASN A 77 -0.85 -3.14 -21.18
N ALA A 78 0.31 -2.64 -20.73
CA ALA A 78 1.08 -3.25 -19.65
C ALA A 78 0.25 -3.39 -18.36
N SER A 79 -0.53 -2.37 -17.99
CA SER A 79 -1.41 -2.44 -16.81
C SER A 79 -2.52 -3.49 -16.95
N LEU A 80 -3.09 -3.64 -18.15
CA LEU A 80 -4.11 -4.65 -18.43
C LEU A 80 -3.54 -6.07 -18.43
N VAL A 81 -2.31 -6.25 -18.94
CA VAL A 81 -1.60 -7.53 -18.87
C VAL A 81 -1.34 -7.93 -17.41
N VAL A 82 -0.86 -7.01 -16.58
CA VAL A 82 -0.66 -7.27 -15.14
C VAL A 82 -1.97 -7.64 -14.44
N LEU A 83 -3.07 -6.92 -14.72
CA LEU A 83 -4.38 -7.25 -14.15
C LEU A 83 -4.89 -8.61 -14.62
N ARG A 84 -4.66 -8.97 -15.89
CA ARG A 84 -4.98 -10.29 -16.43
C ARG A 84 -4.17 -11.38 -15.73
N ASP A 85 -2.86 -11.19 -15.57
CA ASP A 85 -1.97 -12.16 -14.95
C ASP A 85 -2.33 -12.38 -13.47
N GLU A 86 -2.68 -11.32 -12.74
CA GLU A 86 -3.19 -11.45 -11.37
C GLU A 86 -4.57 -12.14 -11.31
N LEU A 87 -5.46 -11.86 -12.27
CA LEU A 87 -6.73 -12.59 -12.37
C LEU A 87 -6.54 -14.07 -12.65
N ASP A 88 -5.61 -14.41 -13.55
CA ASP A 88 -5.31 -15.79 -13.90
C ASP A 88 -4.60 -16.50 -12.72
N ARG A 89 -3.75 -15.79 -11.98
CA ARG A 89 -3.18 -16.26 -10.70
C ARG A 89 -4.25 -16.47 -9.63
N LEU A 90 -5.28 -15.62 -9.55
CA LEU A 90 -6.41 -15.81 -8.64
C LEU A 90 -7.30 -16.98 -9.05
N LYS A 91 -7.50 -17.23 -10.35
CA LYS A 91 -8.22 -18.42 -10.84
C LYS A 91 -7.46 -19.70 -10.47
N LEU A 92 -6.15 -19.73 -10.70
CA LEU A 92 -5.30 -20.87 -10.32
C LEU A 92 -5.32 -21.12 -8.80
N LYS A 93 -5.28 -20.05 -7.98
CA LYS A 93 -5.45 -20.16 -6.53
C LYS A 93 -6.83 -20.66 -6.12
N ARG A 94 -7.90 -20.21 -6.80
CA ARG A 94 -9.27 -20.65 -6.52
C ARG A 94 -9.49 -22.13 -6.84
N GLU A 95 -8.83 -22.63 -7.88
CA GLU A 95 -8.81 -24.06 -8.21
C GLU A 95 -8.01 -24.88 -7.17
N ALA A 96 -6.93 -24.32 -6.62
CA ALA A 96 -6.15 -24.94 -5.54
C ALA A 96 -6.82 -24.89 -4.15
N THR A 97 -7.79 -23.99 -3.93
CA THR A 97 -8.56 -23.90 -2.67
C THR A 97 -9.84 -24.75 -2.64
N LYS A 98 -10.01 -25.71 -3.55
CA LYS A 98 -10.94 -26.83 -3.33
C LYS A 98 -10.28 -27.81 -2.34
N LEU A 99 -9.95 -27.34 -1.15
CA LEU A 99 -9.51 -28.17 -0.04
C LEU A 99 -10.75 -28.58 0.75
N ASP A 100 -10.85 -29.88 0.95
CA ASP A 100 -11.94 -30.60 1.60
C ASP A 100 -12.20 -30.11 3.03
N PHE A 101 -13.32 -29.43 3.23
CA PHE A 101 -14.01 -29.43 4.52
C PHE A 101 -15.26 -30.32 4.39
N LEU A 102 -15.14 -31.51 4.98
CA LEU A 102 -16.13 -32.58 5.17
C LEU A 102 -17.34 -32.12 6.05
N PRO A 103 -18.41 -32.93 6.25
CA PRO A 103 -19.54 -33.18 5.36
C PRO A 103 -20.93 -32.82 5.97
N THR A 104 -21.96 -32.76 5.11
CA THR A 104 -23.39 -33.09 5.35
C THR A 104 -24.05 -32.55 6.64
N THR A 105 -24.92 -31.53 6.55
CA THR A 105 -26.35 -31.71 6.24
C THR A 105 -26.95 -30.36 5.86
N ALA A 106 -27.89 -30.35 4.90
CA ALA A 106 -28.63 -29.19 4.38
C ALA A 106 -28.01 -28.42 3.20
N VAL A 107 -27.17 -29.07 2.39
CA VAL A 107 -27.09 -28.71 0.96
C VAL A 107 -27.83 -29.80 0.20
N GLU A 108 -29.16 -29.71 0.22
CA GLU A 108 -29.96 -30.40 -0.78
C GLU A 108 -29.57 -29.83 -2.15
N ASP A 109 -28.97 -30.70 -2.96
CA ASP A 109 -28.94 -30.70 -4.41
C ASP A 109 -28.75 -29.32 -5.08
N PHE A 110 -27.52 -28.81 -5.02
CA PHE A 110 -27.03 -27.89 -6.05
C PHE A 110 -26.60 -28.67 -7.31
N ASP A 111 -27.54 -29.46 -7.82
CA ASP A 111 -27.47 -30.07 -9.15
C ASP A 111 -28.54 -29.40 -10.04
N ALA A 112 -28.66 -28.08 -9.93
CA ALA A 112 -29.29 -27.28 -10.96
C ALA A 112 -28.22 -26.99 -12.02
N ARG A 113 -28.12 -27.92 -12.98
CA ARG A 113 -27.68 -27.60 -14.35
C ARG A 113 -28.18 -26.19 -14.66
N PHE A 114 -27.24 -25.28 -14.87
CA PHE A 114 -27.53 -23.92 -15.28
C PHE A 114 -28.09 -24.00 -16.71
N GLU A 115 -29.38 -24.33 -16.82
CA GLU A 115 -30.11 -24.25 -18.07
C GLU A 115 -30.14 -22.78 -18.44
N ALA A 116 -29.31 -22.45 -19.43
CA ALA A 116 -29.26 -21.18 -20.09
C ALA A 116 -30.65 -20.85 -20.66
N GLY A 117 -31.49 -20.17 -19.87
CA GLY A 117 -32.84 -19.81 -20.29
C GLY A 117 -33.84 -19.38 -19.21
N GLN A 118 -33.47 -19.26 -17.93
CA GLN A 118 -34.41 -18.74 -16.92
C GLN A 118 -34.37 -17.20 -16.84
N ASP A 119 -35.56 -16.62 -17.01
CA ASP A 119 -35.85 -15.19 -17.01
C ASP A 119 -35.11 -14.43 -15.91
N VAL A 120 -34.43 -13.35 -16.31
CA VAL A 120 -33.66 -12.41 -15.47
C VAL A 120 -34.45 -11.96 -14.23
N ARG A 121 -35.78 -11.94 -14.31
CA ARG A 121 -36.70 -11.58 -13.21
C ARG A 121 -36.68 -12.59 -12.05
N VAL A 122 -36.61 -13.90 -12.33
CA VAL A 122 -36.54 -14.92 -11.27
C VAL A 122 -35.21 -14.86 -10.53
N LEU A 123 -34.13 -14.52 -11.25
CA LEU A 123 -32.82 -14.29 -10.66
C LEU A 123 -32.83 -13.04 -9.77
N GLU A 124 -33.41 -11.93 -10.22
CA GLU A 124 -33.56 -10.69 -9.45
C GLU A 124 -34.37 -10.90 -8.15
N GLU A 125 -35.49 -11.64 -8.21
CA GLU A 125 -36.27 -12.01 -7.04
C GLU A 125 -35.50 -12.92 -6.08
N SER A 126 -34.67 -13.83 -6.60
CA SER A 126 -33.83 -14.70 -5.77
C SER A 126 -32.71 -13.93 -5.07
N ILE A 127 -32.10 -12.95 -5.75
CA ILE A 127 -31.04 -12.10 -5.21
C ILE A 127 -31.62 -11.17 -4.16
N THR A 128 -32.72 -10.49 -4.45
CA THR A 128 -33.38 -9.59 -3.49
C THR A 128 -33.84 -10.33 -2.23
N ARG A 129 -34.31 -11.58 -2.35
CA ARG A 129 -34.66 -12.42 -1.19
C ARG A 129 -33.42 -12.78 -0.36
N ARG A 130 -32.29 -13.11 -1.01
CA ARG A 130 -31.02 -13.41 -0.32
C ARG A 130 -30.41 -12.18 0.34
N VAL A 131 -30.48 -11.01 -0.30
CA VAL A 131 -30.05 -9.73 0.29
C VAL A 131 -30.87 -9.42 1.53
N LYS A 132 -32.20 -9.55 1.48
CA LYS A 132 -33.06 -9.37 2.65
C LYS A 132 -32.76 -10.36 3.78
N ALA A 133 -32.44 -11.61 3.46
CA ALA A 133 -32.02 -12.60 4.45
C ALA A 133 -30.68 -12.22 5.11
N LEU A 134 -29.72 -11.72 4.32
CA LEU A 134 -28.46 -11.22 4.83
C LEU A 134 -28.65 -9.99 5.72
N GLU A 135 -29.48 -9.03 5.30
CA GLU A 135 -29.82 -7.84 6.09
C GLU A 135 -30.41 -8.25 7.45
N LEU A 136 -31.33 -9.22 7.46
CA LEU A 136 -31.91 -9.74 8.70
C LEU A 136 -30.86 -10.38 9.61
N GLU A 137 -29.94 -11.15 9.03
CA GLU A 137 -28.88 -11.82 9.78
C GLU A 137 -27.86 -10.82 10.33
N VAL A 138 -27.52 -9.79 9.56
CA VAL A 138 -26.64 -8.70 9.99
C VAL A 138 -27.28 -7.92 11.14
N VAL A 139 -28.58 -7.63 11.06
CA VAL A 139 -29.30 -6.97 12.15
C VAL A 139 -29.36 -7.86 13.39
N ARG A 140 -29.55 -9.17 13.23
CA ARG A 140 -29.53 -10.14 14.34
C ARG A 140 -28.14 -10.17 15.00
N ALA A 141 -27.08 -10.28 14.21
CA ALA A 141 -25.70 -10.28 14.68
C ALA A 141 -25.35 -8.97 15.39
N HIS A 142 -25.79 -7.82 14.85
CA HIS A 142 -25.59 -6.53 15.48
C HIS A 142 -26.31 -6.44 16.83
N HIS A 143 -27.54 -6.95 16.91
CA HIS A 143 -28.30 -6.99 18.16
C HIS A 143 -27.66 -7.92 19.20
N GLU A 144 -27.15 -9.08 18.78
CA GLU A 144 -26.42 -10.01 19.65
C GLU A 144 -25.10 -9.41 20.13
N ALA A 145 -24.33 -8.77 19.25
CA ALA A 145 -23.14 -8.02 19.63
C ALA A 145 -23.45 -6.88 20.62
N GLY A 146 -24.58 -6.19 20.44
CA GLY A 146 -25.08 -5.19 21.39
C GLY A 146 -25.40 -5.78 22.77
N LYS A 147 -26.05 -6.95 22.81
CA LYS A 147 -26.32 -7.69 24.06
C LYS A 147 -25.03 -8.10 24.76
N GLU A 148 -24.06 -8.64 24.04
CA GLU A 148 -22.77 -9.04 24.61
C GLU A 148 -21.98 -7.82 25.11
N ARG A 149 -22.01 -6.70 24.37
CA ARG A 149 -21.39 -5.44 24.80
C ARG A 149 -22.01 -4.92 26.10
N ALA A 150 -23.33 -4.95 26.23
CA ALA A 150 -24.02 -4.54 27.45
C ALA A 150 -23.70 -5.47 28.64
N LYS A 151 -23.58 -6.78 28.42
CA LYS A 151 -23.11 -7.75 29.44
C LYS A 151 -21.68 -7.44 29.87
N LEU A 152 -20.78 -7.18 28.93
CA LEU A 152 -19.39 -6.81 29.22
C LEU A 152 -19.31 -5.50 30.00
N GLU A 153 -20.12 -4.50 29.66
CA GLU A 153 -20.18 -3.23 30.39
C GLU A 153 -20.67 -3.45 31.83
N LYS A 154 -21.71 -4.27 32.02
CA LYS A 154 -22.19 -4.65 33.36
C LYS A 154 -21.10 -5.35 34.18
N VAL A 155 -20.34 -6.27 33.57
CA VAL A 155 -19.21 -6.93 34.23
C VAL A 155 -18.12 -5.91 34.55
N LYS A 156 -17.75 -5.02 33.62
CA LYS A 156 -16.76 -3.97 33.87
C LYS A 156 -17.14 -3.06 35.04
N MET A 157 -18.41 -2.66 35.15
CA MET A 157 -18.88 -1.84 36.28
C MET A 157 -18.84 -2.61 37.61
N GLN A 158 -19.16 -3.91 37.60
CA GLN A 158 -19.04 -4.78 38.78
C GLN A 158 -17.59 -5.03 39.19
N THR A 159 -16.68 -5.15 38.23
CA THR A 159 -15.24 -5.34 38.49
C THR A 159 -14.61 -4.04 38.96
N GLN A 160 -14.96 -2.88 38.38
CA GLN A 160 -14.45 -1.57 38.79
C GLN A 160 -14.85 -1.21 40.23
N THR A 161 -16.09 -1.53 40.62
CA THR A 161 -16.57 -1.35 42.01
C THR A 161 -15.90 -2.32 42.99
N ARG A 162 -15.53 -3.53 42.55
CA ARG A 162 -14.75 -4.48 43.36
C ARG A 162 -13.28 -4.07 43.51
N ILE A 163 -12.67 -3.53 42.45
CA ILE A 163 -11.27 -3.05 42.46
C ILE A 163 -11.13 -1.82 43.37
N SER A 164 -12.10 -0.89 43.34
CA SER A 164 -12.12 0.30 44.20
C SER A 164 -12.20 -0.01 45.71
N ASN A 165 -12.69 -1.20 46.07
CA ASN A 165 -12.88 -1.65 47.46
C ASN A 165 -11.87 -2.74 47.89
N ALA A 166 -10.90 -3.08 47.05
CA ALA A 166 -9.93 -4.14 47.33
C ALA A 166 -8.69 -3.60 48.06
N SER A 167 -8.11 -4.41 48.95
CA SER A 167 -6.83 -4.08 49.59
C SER A 167 -5.69 -4.11 48.55
N PRO A 168 -4.68 -3.23 48.67
CA PRO A 168 -3.60 -3.10 47.68
C PRO A 168 -2.83 -4.41 47.44
N ASN A 169 -2.71 -5.27 48.46
CA ASN A 169 -2.08 -6.59 48.33
C ASN A 169 -2.90 -7.57 47.47
N ARG A 170 -4.24 -7.52 47.52
CA ARG A 170 -5.09 -8.34 46.65
C ARG A 170 -5.06 -7.85 45.21
N GLN A 171 -4.95 -6.53 45.00
CA GLN A 171 -4.78 -5.94 43.68
C GLN A 171 -3.45 -6.37 43.06
N LEU A 172 -2.35 -6.33 43.82
CA LEU A 172 -1.04 -6.80 43.36
C LEU A 172 -1.05 -8.28 43.01
N HIS A 173 -1.67 -9.13 43.85
CA HIS A 173 -1.82 -10.56 43.56
C HIS A 173 -2.68 -10.82 42.31
N ALA A 174 -3.77 -10.08 42.13
CA ALA A 174 -4.62 -10.19 40.93
C ALA A 174 -3.84 -9.77 39.68
N ILE A 175 -3.06 -8.69 39.73
CA ILE A 175 -2.21 -8.25 38.62
C ILE A 175 -1.15 -9.30 38.30
N LEU A 176 -0.49 -9.87 39.31
CA LEU A 176 0.47 -10.95 39.11
C LEU A 176 -0.17 -12.20 38.50
N ALA A 177 -1.36 -12.58 38.95
CA ALA A 177 -2.12 -13.70 38.36
C ALA A 177 -2.52 -13.41 36.90
N THR A 178 -3.02 -12.21 36.59
CA THR A 178 -3.32 -11.83 35.20
C THR A 178 -2.07 -11.78 34.33
N ARG A 179 -0.93 -11.37 34.89
CA ARG A 179 0.35 -11.39 34.17
C ARG A 179 0.76 -12.83 33.86
N GLN A 180 0.66 -13.74 34.83
CA GLN A 180 0.97 -15.15 34.63
C GLN A 180 0.06 -15.75 33.54
N GLU A 181 -1.25 -15.52 33.63
CA GLU A 181 -2.23 -16.01 32.65
C GLU A 181 -2.00 -15.46 31.24
N LEU A 182 -1.67 -14.17 31.11
CA LEU A 182 -1.35 -13.59 29.81
C LEU A 182 -0.01 -14.11 29.27
N THR A 183 0.94 -14.41 30.17
CA THR A 183 2.23 -14.99 29.78
C THR A 183 2.01 -16.42 29.28
N THR A 184 1.24 -17.25 30.00
CA THR A 184 0.90 -18.61 29.55
C THR A 184 0.09 -18.60 28.27
N TRP A 185 -0.90 -17.70 28.13
CA TRP A 185 -1.65 -17.57 26.87
C TRP A 185 -0.75 -17.15 25.70
N LEU A 186 0.22 -16.27 25.94
CA LEU A 186 1.16 -15.83 24.92
C LEU A 186 2.14 -16.96 24.56
N GLU A 187 2.61 -17.72 25.54
CA GLU A 187 3.41 -18.93 25.34
C GLU A 187 2.63 -19.97 24.52
N GLU A 188 1.39 -20.28 24.89
CA GLU A 188 0.53 -21.20 24.12
C GLU A 188 0.20 -20.68 22.72
N SER A 189 0.06 -19.37 22.54
CA SER A 189 -0.20 -18.77 21.23
C SER A 189 1.04 -18.80 20.35
N LEU A 190 2.22 -18.61 20.93
CA LEU A 190 3.50 -18.76 20.24
C LEU A 190 3.76 -20.23 19.87
N GLU A 191 3.46 -21.18 20.76
CA GLU A 191 3.54 -22.62 20.50
C GLU A 191 2.63 -23.00 19.33
N LYS A 192 1.37 -22.54 19.31
CA LYS A 192 0.45 -22.77 18.17
C LYS A 192 0.93 -22.14 16.86
N CYS A 193 1.65 -21.03 16.92
CA CYS A 193 2.25 -20.41 15.72
C CYS A 193 3.48 -21.18 15.24
N GLN A 194 4.28 -21.75 16.15
CA GLN A 194 5.43 -22.60 15.82
C GLN A 194 4.99 -23.96 15.27
N ASP A 195 3.98 -24.59 15.87
CA ASP A 195 3.40 -25.85 15.39
C ASP A 195 2.83 -25.70 13.96
N GLN A 196 2.22 -24.55 13.62
CA GLN A 196 1.78 -24.29 12.24
C GLN A 196 2.93 -24.10 11.24
N GLU A 197 4.12 -23.73 11.71
CA GLU A 197 5.31 -23.58 10.88
C GLU A 197 6.02 -24.94 10.71
N GLU A 198 6.14 -25.74 11.78
CA GLU A 198 6.67 -27.11 11.73
C GLU A 198 5.77 -28.08 10.92
N GLN A 199 4.45 -27.89 10.95
CA GLN A 199 3.51 -28.72 10.18
C GLN A 199 3.49 -28.33 8.69
N ARG A 200 3.76 -27.05 8.36
CA ARG A 200 3.99 -26.60 6.98
C ARG A 200 5.36 -27.02 6.45
N GLU A 201 6.39 -27.07 7.29
CA GLU A 201 7.71 -27.61 6.92
C GLU A 201 7.66 -29.13 6.75
N SER A 202 6.90 -29.85 7.59
CA SER A 202 6.73 -31.30 7.46
C SER A 202 5.95 -31.71 6.21
N GLU A 203 4.94 -30.93 5.79
CA GLU A 203 4.21 -31.17 4.54
C GLU A 203 5.01 -30.74 3.29
N GLN A 204 5.89 -29.73 3.38
CA GLN A 204 6.76 -29.34 2.26
C GLN A 204 7.98 -30.26 2.07
N VAL A 205 8.41 -30.99 3.10
CA VAL A 205 9.54 -31.94 3.00
C VAL A 205 9.13 -33.26 2.35
N GLU A 206 7.85 -33.67 2.42
CA GLU A 206 7.36 -34.89 1.75
C GLU A 206 7.18 -34.72 0.22
N GLU A 207 7.09 -33.49 -0.30
CA GLU A 207 6.90 -33.23 -1.73
C GLU A 207 8.21 -32.90 -2.48
N CYS A 208 9.32 -32.68 -1.77
CA CYS A 208 10.64 -32.64 -2.39
C CYS A 208 11.21 -34.06 -2.46
N GLY A 209 11.03 -34.69 -3.63
CA GLY A 209 11.27 -36.10 -3.89
C GLY A 209 12.47 -36.74 -3.19
N ARG A 210 12.29 -38.01 -2.82
CA ARG A 210 13.33 -38.99 -2.50
C ARG A 210 14.44 -39.00 -3.55
N ASN A 211 15.33 -38.02 -3.50
CA ASN A 211 16.67 -38.17 -4.00
C ASN A 211 17.39 -38.92 -2.90
N VAL A 212 17.45 -40.24 -3.05
CA VAL A 212 18.33 -41.09 -2.22
C VAL A 212 19.72 -40.47 -2.32
N ILE A 213 20.13 -39.77 -1.26
CA ILE A 213 21.46 -39.19 -1.15
C ILE A 213 22.42 -40.37 -1.14
N THR A 214 23.03 -40.67 -2.28
CA THR A 214 24.03 -41.72 -2.38
C THR A 214 25.35 -41.21 -1.80
N GLU A 215 26.14 -42.11 -1.22
CA GLU A 215 27.44 -41.79 -0.63
C GLU A 215 28.37 -41.11 -1.65
N ALA A 216 28.27 -41.49 -2.93
CA ALA A 216 28.96 -40.84 -4.05
C ALA A 216 28.57 -39.36 -4.26
N MET A 217 27.32 -38.98 -3.96
CA MET A 217 26.86 -37.59 -4.08
C MET A 217 27.39 -36.74 -2.92
N ILE A 218 27.51 -37.32 -1.72
CA ILE A 218 28.14 -36.69 -0.56
C ILE A 218 29.63 -36.51 -0.82
N GLU A 219 30.32 -37.55 -1.32
CA GLU A 219 31.74 -37.50 -1.63
C GLU A 219 32.03 -36.46 -2.73
N GLY A 220 31.19 -36.38 -3.76
CA GLY A 220 31.29 -35.35 -4.80
C GLY A 220 31.08 -33.92 -4.27
N GLN A 221 30.13 -33.72 -3.34
CA GLN A 221 29.95 -32.41 -2.69
C GLN A 221 31.10 -32.08 -1.74
N TYR A 222 31.64 -33.09 -1.04
CA TYR A 222 32.77 -32.91 -0.15
C TYR A 222 34.05 -32.57 -0.92
N GLN A 223 34.30 -33.18 -2.08
CA GLN A 223 35.40 -32.79 -2.96
C GLN A 223 35.25 -31.35 -3.46
N ARG A 224 34.05 -30.95 -3.90
CA ARG A 224 33.78 -29.57 -4.31
C ARG A 224 34.03 -28.57 -3.17
N TYR A 225 33.67 -28.95 -1.95
CA TYR A 225 33.94 -28.15 -0.75
C TYR A 225 35.45 -28.05 -0.46
N LEU A 226 36.21 -29.14 -0.59
CA LEU A 226 37.67 -29.14 -0.43
C LEU A 226 38.34 -28.27 -1.48
N ASP A 227 37.96 -28.37 -2.75
CA ASP A 227 38.47 -27.53 -3.83
C ASP A 227 38.18 -26.04 -3.60
N ALA A 228 36.95 -25.72 -3.17
CA ALA A 228 36.59 -24.35 -2.85
C ALA A 228 37.41 -23.79 -1.67
N ARG A 229 37.67 -24.63 -0.66
CA ARG A 229 38.49 -24.27 0.50
C ARG A 229 39.96 -24.09 0.12
N GLU A 230 40.49 -24.93 -0.77
CA GLU A 230 41.85 -24.78 -1.29
C GLU A 230 42.00 -23.49 -2.10
N ARG A 231 41.04 -23.16 -2.96
CA ARG A 231 41.02 -21.87 -3.70
C ARG A 231 40.94 -20.67 -2.75
N LEU A 232 40.15 -20.75 -1.69
CA LEU A 232 40.07 -19.69 -0.68
C LEU A 232 41.39 -19.54 0.09
N VAL A 233 42.04 -20.64 0.46
CA VAL A 233 43.34 -20.61 1.11
C VAL A 233 44.40 -20.04 0.17
N ALA A 234 44.41 -20.44 -1.11
CA ALA A 234 45.29 -19.90 -2.13
C ALA A 234 45.12 -18.38 -2.28
N ALA A 235 43.89 -17.89 -2.41
CA ALA A 235 43.59 -16.45 -2.50
C ALA A 235 44.00 -15.68 -1.22
N VAL A 236 43.84 -16.28 -0.04
CA VAL A 236 44.29 -15.69 1.23
C VAL A 236 45.82 -15.71 1.35
N THR A 237 46.50 -16.71 0.78
CA THR A 237 47.97 -16.74 0.75
C THR A 237 48.56 -15.77 -0.27
N GLU A 238 47.92 -15.60 -1.43
CA GLU A 238 48.32 -14.61 -2.44
C GLU A 238 48.12 -13.18 -1.94
N SER A 239 47.01 -12.90 -1.23
CA SER A 239 46.78 -11.60 -0.59
C SER A 239 47.66 -11.34 0.64
N LYS A 240 48.33 -12.37 1.18
CA LYS A 240 49.34 -12.25 2.25
C LYS A 240 50.78 -12.27 1.72
N ALA A 241 50.98 -12.38 0.40
CA ALA A 241 52.31 -12.20 -0.17
C ALA A 241 52.77 -10.75 0.06
N PRO A 242 53.96 -10.51 0.63
CA PRO A 242 54.46 -9.17 0.87
C PRO A 242 54.61 -8.43 -0.47
N LEU A 243 53.95 -7.27 -0.57
CA LEU A 243 54.06 -6.35 -1.71
C LEU A 243 55.56 -6.00 -1.92
N PRO A 244 56.07 -5.99 -3.16
CA PRO A 244 57.45 -5.57 -3.42
C PRO A 244 57.64 -4.10 -3.00
N GLU A 245 58.57 -3.88 -2.07
CA GLU A 245 58.93 -2.57 -1.53
C GLU A 245 59.33 -1.61 -2.66
N LYS A 246 58.61 -0.49 -2.75
CA LYS A 246 59.06 0.68 -3.51
C LYS A 246 59.83 1.58 -2.54
N PRO A 247 61.05 2.03 -2.88
CA PRO A 247 61.95 2.69 -1.93
C PRO A 247 61.43 4.07 -1.53
N THR A 248 61.32 4.31 -0.22
CA THR A 248 61.09 5.63 0.37
C THR A 248 62.41 6.25 0.80
N PRO A 249 62.60 7.58 0.66
CA PRO A 249 63.79 8.25 1.13
C PRO A 249 63.71 8.54 2.64
N GLU A 250 64.88 8.42 3.26
CA GLU A 250 65.18 8.53 4.68
C GLU A 250 64.76 9.87 5.32
N LEU A 251 64.27 9.80 6.56
CA LEU A 251 64.53 10.85 7.54
C LEU A 251 64.60 10.26 8.96
N ARG A 252 65.65 10.72 9.66
CA ARG A 252 66.25 10.15 10.86
C ARG A 252 65.64 10.67 12.17
N SER A 253 66.00 9.98 13.26
CA SER A 253 66.04 10.37 14.69
C SER A 253 64.71 10.34 15.45
N SER A 254 64.62 9.95 16.73
CA SER A 254 65.62 9.72 17.78
C SER A 254 65.08 8.76 18.86
N GLU A 255 66.00 8.10 19.55
CA GLU A 255 66.01 7.78 21.01
C GLU A 255 64.85 6.98 21.64
N GLU A 256 65.13 5.73 22.00
CA GLU A 256 65.52 5.30 23.37
C GLU A 256 64.36 5.30 24.39
N ARG A 257 63.91 4.09 24.75
CA ARG A 257 63.82 3.65 26.14
C ARG A 257 63.55 2.15 26.22
N GLN A 258 64.56 1.45 26.74
CA GLN A 258 64.46 0.10 27.26
C GLN A 258 63.58 0.10 28.52
N THR A 259 62.67 -0.87 28.61
CA THR A 259 62.38 -1.55 29.87
C THR A 259 62.03 -2.99 29.55
N GLU A 260 62.96 -3.87 29.91
CA GLU A 260 62.74 -5.30 30.00
C GLU A 260 61.76 -5.60 31.15
N GLN A 261 60.72 -6.38 30.89
CA GLN A 261 60.13 -7.20 31.95
C GLN A 261 59.67 -8.55 31.40
N LYS A 262 60.52 -9.53 31.68
CA LYS A 262 60.35 -10.95 31.45
C LYS A 262 59.33 -11.52 32.44
N THR A 263 58.15 -11.93 31.97
CA THR A 263 57.37 -12.98 32.65
C THR A 263 56.56 -13.82 31.67
N ARG A 264 57.01 -15.08 31.56
CA ARG A 264 56.21 -16.31 31.50
C ARG A 264 55.15 -16.43 30.41
N THR A 265 55.55 -17.22 29.41
CA THR A 265 54.73 -18.15 28.65
C THR A 265 53.67 -18.86 29.51
N THR A 266 52.40 -18.50 29.32
CA THR A 266 51.27 -19.44 29.46
C THR A 266 50.39 -19.35 28.24
N ARG A 267 50.52 -20.42 27.44
CA ARG A 267 49.62 -20.94 26.40
C ARG A 267 48.15 -20.51 26.61
N HIS A 268 47.72 -19.45 25.92
CA HIS A 268 46.30 -19.16 25.71
C HIS A 268 45.99 -19.19 24.20
N HIS A 269 45.93 -20.40 23.64
CA HIS A 269 45.38 -20.62 22.31
C HIS A 269 43.83 -20.48 22.26
N GLY A 270 43.14 -20.43 23.40
CA GLY A 270 41.67 -20.34 23.44
C GLY A 270 41.07 -18.93 23.32
N SER A 271 41.85 -17.84 23.35
CA SER A 271 41.30 -16.47 23.35
C SER A 271 41.13 -15.86 21.95
N ARG A 272 41.90 -16.33 20.96
CA ARG A 272 41.84 -15.80 19.58
C ARG A 272 40.65 -16.35 18.80
N GLU A 273 40.27 -17.61 19.05
CA GLU A 273 39.11 -18.26 18.45
C GLU A 273 37.79 -17.68 19.00
N ALA A 274 37.71 -17.42 20.31
CA ALA A 274 36.55 -16.77 20.93
C ALA A 274 36.31 -15.33 20.44
N LYS A 275 37.39 -14.57 20.17
CA LYS A 275 37.28 -13.24 19.56
C LYS A 275 36.92 -13.31 18.07
N ALA A 276 37.42 -14.31 17.35
CA ALA A 276 37.08 -14.53 15.95
C ALA A 276 35.62 -15.00 15.77
N THR A 277 35.09 -15.85 16.65
CA THR A 277 33.67 -16.24 16.63
C THR A 277 32.74 -15.11 17.04
N LEU A 278 33.11 -14.26 18.00
CA LEU A 278 32.35 -13.05 18.35
C LEU A 278 32.34 -12.02 17.21
N LEU A 279 33.47 -11.82 16.52
CA LEU A 279 33.50 -10.98 15.31
C LEU A 279 32.63 -11.56 14.20
N ASN A 280 32.66 -12.90 14.00
CA ASN A 280 31.84 -13.57 13.01
C ASN A 280 30.33 -13.46 13.31
N THR A 281 29.93 -13.51 14.59
CA THR A 281 28.52 -13.37 14.97
C THR A 281 28.05 -11.92 14.89
N ILE A 282 28.90 -10.94 15.24
CA ILE A 282 28.60 -9.51 15.03
C ILE A 282 28.43 -9.22 13.52
N GLU A 283 29.32 -9.75 12.69
CA GLU A 283 29.30 -9.54 11.24
C GLU A 283 28.15 -10.26 10.55
N LYS A 284 27.82 -11.49 10.96
CA LYS A 284 26.74 -12.28 10.34
C LYS A 284 25.34 -11.98 10.88
N ILE A 285 25.20 -11.52 12.12
CA ILE A 285 23.89 -11.41 12.77
C ILE A 285 23.56 -9.95 13.11
N VAL A 286 24.51 -9.19 13.66
CA VAL A 286 24.23 -7.84 14.17
C VAL A 286 24.29 -6.81 13.04
N LEU A 287 25.32 -6.85 12.19
CA LEU A 287 25.48 -5.94 11.05
C LEU A 287 24.30 -5.97 10.06
N PRO A 288 23.82 -7.13 9.57
CA PRO A 288 22.66 -7.16 8.67
C PRO A 288 21.37 -6.73 9.37
N LYS A 289 21.19 -7.00 10.67
CA LYS A 289 20.05 -6.47 11.44
C LYS A 289 20.09 -4.95 11.58
N LEU A 290 21.27 -4.37 11.81
CA LEU A 290 21.47 -2.93 11.87
C LEU A 290 21.24 -2.26 10.51
N GLN A 291 21.71 -2.90 9.42
CA GLN A 291 21.44 -2.46 8.05
C GLN A 291 19.95 -2.52 7.73
N ASN A 292 19.26 -3.63 8.04
CA ASN A 292 17.81 -3.76 7.85
C ASN A 292 17.03 -2.74 8.69
N GLN A 293 17.47 -2.42 9.90
CA GLN A 293 16.88 -1.36 10.72
C GLN A 293 17.07 0.02 10.07
N SER A 294 18.26 0.31 9.53
CA SER A 294 18.53 1.58 8.83
C SER A 294 17.70 1.72 7.55
N VAL A 295 17.51 0.63 6.81
CA VAL A 295 16.67 0.59 5.61
C VAL A 295 15.19 0.74 5.98
N SER A 296 14.72 0.07 7.03
CA SER A 296 13.36 0.24 7.55
C SER A 296 13.10 1.67 8.03
N GLN A 297 14.05 2.29 8.72
CA GLN A 297 13.95 3.68 9.13
C GLN A 297 13.91 4.62 7.92
N ALA A 298 14.72 4.38 6.89
CA ALA A 298 14.67 5.14 5.65
C ALA A 298 13.32 5.00 4.94
N HIS A 299 12.74 3.80 4.92
CA HIS A 299 11.39 3.58 4.37
C HIS A 299 10.30 4.30 5.18
N LEU A 300 10.41 4.34 6.51
CA LEU A 300 9.46 5.09 7.36
C LEU A 300 9.55 6.59 7.10
N VAL A 301 10.77 7.14 6.99
CA VAL A 301 10.97 8.56 6.67
C VAL A 301 10.43 8.88 5.28
N PHE A 302 10.71 8.04 4.28
CA PHE A 302 10.17 8.20 2.94
C PHE A 302 8.64 8.13 2.90
N ALA A 303 8.04 7.20 3.65
CA ALA A 303 6.58 7.08 3.76
C ALA A 303 5.96 8.32 4.44
N ASP A 304 6.60 8.85 5.48
CA ASP A 304 6.16 10.08 6.14
C ASP A 304 6.28 11.30 5.22
N GLU A 305 7.42 11.47 4.53
CA GLU A 305 7.60 12.52 3.52
C GLU A 305 6.54 12.43 2.42
N GLN A 306 6.24 11.22 1.94
CA GLN A 306 5.21 11.03 0.93
C GLN A 306 3.81 11.35 1.48
N LEU A 307 3.51 10.98 2.73
CA LEU A 307 2.26 11.33 3.39
C LEU A 307 2.13 12.85 3.56
N GLN A 308 3.18 13.54 4.00
CA GLN A 308 3.19 15.01 4.12
C GLN A 308 3.01 15.69 2.76
N ASN A 309 3.63 15.16 1.70
CA ASN A 309 3.45 15.67 0.34
C ASN A 309 2.01 15.50 -0.15
N GLU A 310 1.40 14.34 0.08
CA GLU A 310 -0.01 14.11 -0.27
C GLU A 310 -0.96 14.97 0.58
N LEU A 311 -0.68 15.15 1.86
CA LEU A 311 -1.43 16.04 2.74
C LEU A 311 -1.34 17.50 2.27
N GLY A 312 -0.15 17.97 1.88
CA GLY A 312 0.03 19.28 1.29
C GLY A 312 -0.70 19.45 -0.05
N ARG A 313 -0.68 18.43 -0.92
CA ARG A 313 -1.41 18.42 -2.19
C ARG A 313 -2.92 18.50 -2.00
N THR A 314 -3.46 17.70 -1.09
CA THR A 314 -4.90 17.69 -0.79
C THR A 314 -5.35 19.01 -0.19
N ILE A 315 -4.57 19.60 0.71
CA ILE A 315 -4.81 20.93 1.24
C ILE A 315 -4.85 21.99 0.14
N ASN A 316 -3.84 22.02 -0.73
CA ASN A 316 -3.79 23.00 -1.83
C ASN A 316 -4.96 22.82 -2.81
N MET A 317 -5.36 21.58 -3.06
CA MET A 317 -6.52 21.27 -3.88
C MET A 317 -7.82 21.75 -3.23
N LEU A 318 -7.97 21.55 -1.91
CA LEU A 318 -9.11 22.04 -1.12
C LEU A 318 -9.17 23.58 -1.09
N ASP A 319 -8.03 24.26 -0.96
CA ASP A 319 -7.98 25.73 -1.01
C ASP A 319 -8.37 26.25 -2.39
N ARG A 320 -7.84 25.64 -3.47
CA ARG A 320 -8.21 25.98 -4.84
C ARG A 320 -9.69 25.73 -5.13
N LEU A 321 -10.20 24.57 -4.71
CA LEU A 321 -11.64 24.28 -4.78
C LEU A 321 -12.45 25.31 -4.01
N GLY A 322 -11.92 25.78 -2.87
CA GLY A 322 -12.53 26.83 -2.06
C GLY A 322 -12.64 28.16 -2.80
N ASP A 323 -11.56 28.58 -3.47
CA ASP A 323 -11.51 29.81 -4.26
C ASP A 323 -12.46 29.75 -5.48
N GLU A 324 -12.56 28.58 -6.12
CA GLU A 324 -13.43 28.35 -7.28
C GLU A 324 -14.90 28.10 -6.90
N SER A 325 -15.19 27.80 -5.63
CA SER A 325 -16.53 27.46 -5.15
C SER A 325 -17.43 28.68 -4.97
N GLN A 326 -18.50 28.72 -5.77
CA GLN A 326 -19.58 29.72 -5.60
C GLN A 326 -20.34 29.52 -4.28
N LEU A 327 -20.38 28.29 -3.75
CA LEU A 327 -21.09 27.96 -2.52
C LEU A 327 -20.42 28.63 -1.29
N LEU A 328 -19.09 28.56 -1.22
CA LEU A 328 -18.32 29.18 -0.14
C LEU A 328 -18.31 30.71 -0.25
N GLN A 329 -18.36 31.24 -1.46
CA GLN A 329 -18.50 32.68 -1.70
C GLN A 329 -19.90 33.18 -1.27
N ALA A 330 -20.95 32.39 -1.51
CA ALA A 330 -22.32 32.73 -1.13
C ALA A 330 -22.57 32.61 0.39
N PHE A 331 -21.91 31.64 1.04
CA PHE A 331 -22.04 31.39 2.48
C PHE A 331 -20.66 31.43 3.17
N PRO A 332 -20.04 32.61 3.28
CA PRO A 332 -18.75 32.74 3.94
C PRO A 332 -18.89 32.41 5.42
N ILE A 333 -18.02 31.54 5.93
CA ILE A 333 -17.95 31.27 7.36
C ILE A 333 -17.55 32.56 8.09
N LEU A 334 -18.50 33.17 8.79
CA LEU A 334 -18.25 34.35 9.63
C LEU A 334 -17.27 34.06 10.80
N ALA A 335 -16.98 32.78 11.10
CA ALA A 335 -16.04 32.35 12.13
C ALA A 335 -14.55 32.55 11.79
N ARG A 336 -14.17 32.80 10.52
CA ARG A 336 -12.78 33.21 10.20
C ARG A 336 -12.49 34.65 10.62
N SER A 337 -13.51 35.46 10.87
CA SER A 337 -13.38 36.78 11.46
C SER A 337 -13.55 36.66 12.97
N GLY A 338 -12.45 36.74 13.72
CA GLY A 338 -12.45 36.76 15.19
C GLY A 338 -13.26 37.91 15.83
N ARG A 339 -13.98 38.71 15.03
CA ARG A 339 -14.84 39.81 15.47
C ARG A 339 -16.33 39.43 15.58
N PHE A 340 -16.76 38.28 15.07
CA PHE A 340 -18.18 37.89 15.03
C PHE A 340 -18.53 36.58 15.78
N GLY A 341 -17.62 36.07 16.61
CA GLY A 341 -17.82 34.85 17.41
C GLY A 341 -19.01 34.88 18.39
N HIS A 342 -19.71 36.00 18.52
CA HIS A 342 -20.90 36.15 19.37
C HIS A 342 -22.23 36.27 18.60
N ALA A 343 -22.21 36.32 17.26
CA ALA A 343 -23.44 36.48 16.46
C ALA A 343 -23.99 35.15 15.92
N ALA A 344 -23.15 34.13 15.77
CA ALA A 344 -23.58 32.81 15.27
C ALA A 344 -24.22 31.92 16.36
N SER A 345 -24.22 32.34 17.63
CA SER A 345 -24.76 31.54 18.74
C SER A 345 -26.28 31.58 18.90
N THR A 346 -27.01 32.31 18.05
CA THR A 346 -28.47 32.48 18.19
C THR A 346 -29.30 31.66 17.21
N SER A 347 -28.70 30.91 16.30
CA SER A 347 -29.44 30.17 15.28
C SER A 347 -28.77 28.84 14.96
N GLY A 348 -29.09 27.81 15.75
CA GLY A 348 -28.73 26.43 15.46
C GLY A 348 -27.80 25.82 16.50
N LYS A 349 -28.40 25.01 17.37
CA LYS A 349 -27.85 23.81 18.03
C LYS A 349 -26.32 23.78 18.17
N GLN A 350 -25.85 24.04 19.41
CA GLN A 350 -24.51 23.69 19.90
C GLN A 350 -24.00 22.36 19.31
N ILE A 351 -23.05 22.45 18.40
CA ILE A 351 -22.03 21.42 18.20
C ILE A 351 -20.73 22.09 18.64
N ASP A 352 -20.41 21.90 19.92
CA ASP A 352 -19.10 22.00 20.55
C ASP A 352 -18.12 23.05 20.00
N ALA A 353 -18.30 24.28 20.46
CA ALA A 353 -17.26 25.32 20.48
C ALA A 353 -16.21 25.06 21.59
N GLN A 354 -15.74 23.82 21.69
CA GLN A 354 -14.53 23.47 22.42
C GLN A 354 -13.62 22.79 21.40
N GLU A 355 -12.98 23.61 20.58
CA GLU A 355 -12.05 23.19 19.53
C GLU A 355 -10.87 22.46 20.18
N PRO A 356 -10.72 21.11 20.04
CA PRO A 356 -9.49 20.48 20.44
C PRO A 356 -8.44 20.90 19.41
N GLN A 357 -7.33 21.50 19.87
CA GLN A 357 -6.18 21.93 19.06
C GLN A 357 -5.50 20.80 18.23
N ASN A 358 -6.10 19.62 18.14
CA ASN A 358 -5.61 18.43 17.45
C ASN A 358 -6.52 18.01 16.27
N LYS A 359 -7.29 18.93 15.67
CA LYS A 359 -8.01 18.61 14.43
C LYS A 359 -7.07 18.74 13.24
N ASP A 360 -7.00 17.67 12.45
CA ASP A 360 -6.21 17.60 11.22
C ASP A 360 -6.57 18.77 10.29
N GLU A 361 -5.58 19.32 9.61
CA GLU A 361 -5.69 20.56 8.85
C GLU A 361 -6.74 20.46 7.72
N ILE A 362 -6.87 19.27 7.13
CA ILE A 362 -7.91 18.94 6.15
C ILE A 362 -9.30 19.04 6.77
N SER A 363 -9.48 18.54 7.99
CA SER A 363 -10.77 18.58 8.70
C SER A 363 -11.21 20.01 9.03
N ARG A 364 -10.26 20.90 9.34
CA ARG A 364 -10.52 22.34 9.56
C ARG A 364 -11.04 23.00 8.28
N ARG A 365 -10.45 22.69 7.14
CA ARG A 365 -10.88 23.23 5.83
C ARG A 365 -12.21 22.64 5.38
N MET A 366 -12.48 21.37 5.64
CA MET A 366 -13.78 20.75 5.31
C MET A 366 -14.95 21.29 6.15
N ALA A 367 -14.69 21.76 7.38
CA ALA A 367 -15.73 22.36 8.23
C ALA A 367 -16.41 23.56 7.54
N ALA A 368 -15.67 24.30 6.71
CA ALA A 368 -16.19 25.38 5.87
C ALA A 368 -17.28 24.92 4.90
N TRP A 369 -16.99 23.83 4.20
CA TRP A 369 -17.86 23.26 3.21
C TRP A 369 -19.13 22.69 3.84
N LEU A 370 -18.98 22.05 5.01
CA LEU A 370 -20.12 21.54 5.77
C LEU A 370 -21.05 22.67 6.20
N PHE A 371 -20.51 23.76 6.76
CA PHE A 371 -21.31 24.92 7.13
C PHE A 371 -22.01 25.56 5.92
N ALA A 372 -21.29 25.77 4.82
CA ALA A 372 -21.86 26.37 3.62
C ALA A 372 -22.96 25.49 2.99
N ALA A 373 -22.79 24.16 3.02
CA ALA A 373 -23.81 23.22 2.57
C ALA A 373 -25.07 23.27 3.44
N GLU A 374 -24.91 23.28 4.77
CA GLU A 374 -26.04 23.39 5.70
C GLU A 374 -26.76 24.73 5.55
N ALA A 375 -26.02 25.83 5.45
CA ALA A 375 -26.59 27.17 5.25
C ALA A 375 -27.34 27.26 3.91
N ALA A 376 -26.83 26.63 2.85
CA ALA A 376 -27.51 26.57 1.57
C ALA A 376 -28.79 25.74 1.63
N ASP A 377 -28.78 24.60 2.32
CA ASP A 377 -29.98 23.77 2.51
C ASP A 377 -31.10 24.54 3.24
N VAL A 378 -30.74 25.25 4.31
CA VAL A 378 -31.66 26.12 5.04
C VAL A 378 -32.17 27.27 4.16
N ALA A 379 -31.29 27.90 3.38
CA ALA A 379 -31.67 29.01 2.51
C ALA A 379 -32.63 28.56 1.39
N VAL A 380 -32.36 27.40 0.77
CA VAL A 380 -33.20 26.80 -0.27
C VAL A 380 -34.54 26.38 0.32
N SER A 381 -34.54 25.71 1.48
CA SER A 381 -35.77 25.31 2.17
C SER A 381 -36.64 26.53 2.50
N GLY A 382 -36.04 27.60 3.04
CA GLY A 382 -36.76 28.85 3.31
C GLY A 382 -37.25 29.56 2.05
N ALA A 383 -36.52 29.49 0.94
CA ALA A 383 -36.98 30.03 -0.34
C ALA A 383 -38.17 29.25 -0.91
N MET A 384 -38.12 27.91 -0.82
CA MET A 384 -39.22 27.03 -1.23
C MET A 384 -40.47 27.28 -0.39
N GLU A 385 -40.32 27.42 0.93
CA GLU A 385 -41.45 27.74 1.82
C GLU A 385 -42.08 29.09 1.49
N ARG A 386 -41.27 30.12 1.19
CA ARG A 386 -41.80 31.43 0.73
C ARG A 386 -42.53 31.32 -0.61
N GLN A 387 -41.99 30.57 -1.58
CA GLN A 387 -42.66 30.37 -2.86
C GLN A 387 -43.97 29.58 -2.72
N LEU A 388 -43.99 28.57 -1.85
CA LEU A 388 -45.21 27.82 -1.53
C LEU A 388 -46.25 28.71 -0.83
N GLY A 389 -45.81 29.57 0.10
CA GLY A 389 -46.66 30.57 0.75
C GLY A 389 -47.28 31.54 -0.26
N GLN A 390 -46.46 32.12 -1.14
CA GLN A 390 -46.94 33.01 -2.21
C GLN A 390 -47.90 32.30 -3.17
N GLY A 391 -47.62 31.04 -3.52
CA GLY A 391 -48.52 30.22 -4.33
C GLY A 391 -49.86 30.00 -3.64
N ARG A 392 -49.85 29.68 -2.35
CA ARG A 392 -51.05 29.52 -1.53
C ARG A 392 -51.86 30.81 -1.47
N ASP A 393 -51.22 31.94 -1.17
CA ASP A 393 -51.88 33.25 -1.11
C ASP A 393 -52.50 33.63 -2.46
N ALA A 394 -51.81 33.33 -3.57
CA ALA A 394 -52.34 33.54 -4.91
C ALA A 394 -53.55 32.64 -5.20
N THR A 395 -53.51 31.36 -4.82
CA THR A 395 -54.66 30.46 -4.96
C THR A 395 -55.85 30.87 -4.09
N ASP A 396 -55.59 31.37 -2.88
CA ASP A 396 -56.62 31.88 -1.97
C ASP A 396 -57.22 33.19 -2.48
N SER A 397 -56.42 34.02 -3.16
CA SER A 397 -56.92 35.22 -3.86
C SER A 397 -57.79 34.84 -5.06
N LEU A 398 -57.37 33.86 -5.86
CA LEU A 398 -58.13 33.38 -7.01
C LEU A 398 -59.46 32.75 -6.56
N SER A 399 -59.45 31.92 -5.52
CA SER A 399 -60.66 31.30 -4.99
C SER A 399 -61.67 32.33 -4.48
N ARG A 400 -61.20 33.40 -3.81
CA ARG A 400 -62.02 34.56 -3.41
C ARG A 400 -62.63 35.26 -4.62
N SER A 401 -61.84 35.61 -5.64
CA SER A 401 -62.35 36.24 -6.85
C SER A 401 -63.38 35.37 -7.60
N LEU A 402 -63.19 34.04 -7.62
CA LEU A 402 -64.14 33.11 -8.23
C LEU A 402 -65.43 33.00 -7.41
N ALA A 403 -65.36 33.07 -6.09
CA ALA A 403 -66.53 33.11 -5.22
C ALA A 403 -67.35 34.40 -5.43
N GLU A 404 -66.68 35.55 -5.56
CA GLU A 404 -67.32 36.83 -5.90
C GLU A 404 -68.01 36.78 -7.26
N LEU A 405 -67.36 36.21 -8.28
CA LEU A 405 -67.98 36.03 -9.61
C LEU A 405 -69.19 35.10 -9.57
N LYS A 406 -69.16 34.03 -8.76
CA LYS A 406 -70.32 33.15 -8.56
C LYS A 406 -71.48 33.89 -7.89
N PHE A 407 -71.19 34.66 -6.84
CA PHE A 407 -72.19 35.47 -6.15
C PHE A 407 -72.85 36.50 -7.09
N LEU A 408 -72.06 37.21 -7.89
CA LEU A 408 -72.57 38.15 -8.90
C LEU A 408 -73.46 37.44 -9.94
N LYS A 409 -73.08 36.24 -10.38
CA LYS A 409 -73.90 35.45 -11.31
C LYS A 409 -75.24 35.02 -10.70
N GLU A 410 -75.28 34.69 -9.42
CA GLU A 410 -76.51 34.31 -8.72
C GLU A 410 -77.44 35.52 -8.55
N THR A 411 -76.91 36.68 -8.13
CA THR A 411 -77.71 37.91 -8.02
C THR A 411 -78.31 38.37 -9.35
N HIS A 412 -77.56 38.29 -10.46
CA HIS A 412 -78.08 38.63 -11.80
C HIS A 412 -79.13 37.61 -12.30
N ARG A 413 -79.15 36.38 -11.76
CA ARG A 413 -80.15 35.37 -12.13
C ARG A 413 -81.49 35.61 -11.44
N ASP A 414 -81.47 36.20 -10.25
CA ASP A 414 -82.67 36.49 -9.46
C ASP A 414 -83.40 37.77 -9.95
N ASP A 415 -82.68 38.74 -10.53
CA ASP A 415 -83.29 39.94 -11.14
C ASP A 415 -84.01 39.67 -12.48
N ASN A 416 -83.79 38.49 -13.10
CA ASN A 416 -84.43 38.09 -14.35
C ASN A 416 -85.74 37.31 -14.15
N PHE A 417 -86.32 37.28 -12.94
CA PHE A 417 -87.56 36.55 -12.62
C PHE A 417 -88.76 37.40 -12.18
N VAL A 418 -88.70 38.73 -12.37
CA VAL A 418 -89.87 39.61 -12.17
C VAL A 418 -90.28 40.24 -13.51
N LEU A 419 -91.13 39.53 -14.25
CA LEU A 419 -92.00 40.08 -15.29
C LEU A 419 -93.30 39.28 -15.32
#